data_AF-A0A7J3DJ23-F1
#
_entry.id   AF-A0A7J3DJ23-F1
#
_cell.length_a   1.000
_cell.length_b   1.000
_cell.length_c   1.000
_cell.angle_alpha   90.00
_cell.angle_beta   90.00
_cell.angle_gamma   90.00
#
_symmetry.space_group_name_H-M   'P 1'
#
loop_
_entity.id
_entity.type
_entity.pdbx_description
1 polymer ?
#
loop_
_entity_poly.entity_id
_entity_poly.type
_entity_poly.pdbx_seq_one_letter_code
_entity_poly.pdbx_strand_id
1 'polypeptide(L)'
;MHTLEAVFSLIVLVGFSMMLTLGADAPTDYSLYQYQLANDVWRVLYLRHGVALLYDPSIATDDLEQITSETGLCIETDFYSTCEVEEGITIKKPIVLGNVEIKVGV
;
A
#
# COMPACT_ATOMS: atom_id res chain seq x y z
N MET A 1 -39.86 36.93 -7.02
CA MET A 1 -38.46 37.14 -6.58
C MET A 1 -37.87 35.87 -5.99
N HIS A 2 -38.55 35.20 -5.05
CA HIS A 2 -38.08 33.93 -4.43
C HIS A 2 -37.88 32.75 -5.39
N THR A 3 -38.64 32.67 -6.49
CA THR A 3 -38.50 31.59 -7.48
C THR A 3 -37.20 31.66 -8.28
N LEU A 4 -36.73 32.88 -8.58
CA LEU A 4 -35.51 33.09 -9.35
C LEU A 4 -34.26 32.82 -8.50
N GLU A 5 -34.31 33.20 -7.22
CA GLU A 5 -33.29 32.89 -6.23
C GLU A 5 -33.18 31.38 -5.96
N ALA A 6 -34.31 30.66 -5.89
CA ALA A 6 -34.32 29.21 -5.73
C ALA A 6 -33.71 28.49 -6.93
N VAL A 7 -34.01 28.94 -8.15
CA VAL A 7 -33.41 28.39 -9.38
C VAL A 7 -31.90 28.64 -9.42
N PHE A 8 -31.46 29.85 -9.06
CA PHE A 8 -30.03 30.17 -9.03
C PHE A 8 -29.27 29.35 -7.98
N SER A 9 -29.85 29.21 -6.78
CA SER A 9 -29.29 28.38 -5.70
C SER A 9 -29.17 26.91 -6.10
N LEU A 10 -30.16 26.38 -6.83
CA LEU A 10 -30.14 25.01 -7.32
C LEU A 10 -29.04 24.80 -8.37
N ILE A 11 -28.85 25.75 -9.29
CA ILE A 11 -27.80 25.67 -10.32
C ILE A 11 -26.41 25.66 -9.67
N VAL A 12 -26.19 26.53 -8.67
CA VAL A 12 -24.92 26.57 -7.92
C VAL A 12 -24.68 25.25 -7.19
N LEU A 13 -25.69 24.71 -6.52
CA LEU A 13 -25.59 23.43 -5.82
C LEU A 13 -25.24 22.29 -6.78
N VAL A 14 -25.97 22.15 -7.89
CA VAL A 14 -25.75 21.10 -8.89
C VAL A 14 -24.36 21.23 -9.53
N GLY A 15 -23.93 22.46 -9.84
CA GLY A 15 -22.59 22.72 -10.36
C GLY A 15 -21.49 22.31 -9.37
N PHE A 16 -21.67 22.61 -8.09
CA PHE A 16 -20.73 22.22 -7.04
C PHE A 16 -20.69 20.69 -6.84
N SER A 17 -21.86 20.04 -6.86
CA SER A 17 -21.95 18.58 -6.78
C SER A 17 -21.29 17.88 -7.98
N MET A 18 -21.45 18.41 -9.19
CA MET A 18 -20.78 17.88 -10.39
C MET A 18 -19.25 18.01 -10.30
N MET A 19 -18.72 19.13 -9.78
CA MET A 19 -17.28 19.28 -9.57
C MET A 19 -16.73 18.28 -8.56
N LEU A 20 -17.48 17.97 -7.49
CA LEU A 20 -17.08 16.96 -6.52
C LEU A 20 -17.05 15.55 -7.12
N THR A 21 -17.99 15.21 -8.01
CA THR A 21 -18.00 13.90 -8.66
C THR A 21 -16.89 13.76 -9.70
N LEU A 22 -16.51 14.83 -10.39
CA LEU A 22 -15.44 14.80 -11.40
C LEU A 22 -14.04 14.63 -10.80
N GLY A 23 -13.84 14.96 -9.51
CA GLY A 23 -12.59 14.74 -8.79
C GLY A 23 -12.48 13.38 -8.09
N ALA A 24 -13.57 12.60 -8.02
CA ALA A 24 -13.61 11.31 -7.32
C ALA A 24 -13.03 10.15 -8.14
N ASP A 25 -12.98 10.28 -9.47
CA ASP A 25 -12.45 9.28 -10.41
C ASP A 25 -10.97 9.52 -10.79
N ALA A 26 -10.25 10.39 -10.08
CA ALA A 26 -8.81 10.43 -10.24
C ALA A 26 -8.26 9.07 -9.77
N PRO A 27 -7.57 8.29 -10.62
CA PRO A 27 -6.95 7.05 -10.18
C PRO A 27 -6.01 7.40 -9.04
N THR A 28 -6.38 7.01 -7.82
CA THR A 28 -5.51 7.17 -6.68
C THR A 28 -4.29 6.33 -6.99
N ASP A 29 -3.16 6.99 -7.24
CA ASP A 29 -1.92 6.30 -7.53
C ASP A 29 -1.43 5.63 -6.24
N TYR A 30 -1.98 4.46 -5.94
CA TYR A 30 -1.63 3.66 -4.78
C TYR A 30 -0.18 3.16 -4.85
N SER A 31 0.52 3.37 -5.97
CA SER A 31 1.89 2.90 -6.16
C SER A 31 2.86 3.49 -5.15
N LEU A 32 2.78 4.80 -4.87
CA LEU A 32 3.69 5.43 -3.91
C LEU A 32 3.43 4.91 -2.49
N TYR A 33 2.17 4.73 -2.13
CA TYR A 33 1.77 4.21 -0.82
C TYR A 33 2.23 2.75 -0.65
N GLN A 34 1.93 1.87 -1.61
CA GLN A 34 2.35 0.47 -1.59
C GLN A 34 3.88 0.34 -1.57
N TYR A 35 4.59 1.20 -2.29
CA TYR A 35 6.05 1.28 -2.24
C TYR A 35 6.56 1.65 -0.83
N GLN A 36 5.97 2.68 -0.20
CA GLN A 36 6.32 3.07 1.17
C GLN A 36 6.04 1.93 2.16
N LEU A 37 4.88 1.29 2.01
CA LEU A 37 4.47 0.18 2.85
C LEU A 37 5.44 -1.01 2.76
N ALA A 38 5.84 -1.41 1.55
CA ALA A 38 6.83 -2.47 1.36
C ALA A 38 8.18 -2.10 2.00
N ASN A 39 8.59 -0.83 1.93
CA ASN A 39 9.81 -0.36 2.58
C ASN A 39 9.70 -0.39 4.11
N ASP A 40 8.54 -0.05 4.65
CA ASP A 40 8.29 -0.07 6.09
C ASP A 40 8.27 -1.50 6.64
N VAL A 41 7.67 -2.46 5.92
CA VAL A 41 7.75 -3.89 6.27
C VAL A 41 9.21 -4.32 6.37
N TRP A 42 10.03 -4.05 5.35
CA TRP A 42 11.46 -4.38 5.40
C TRP A 42 12.18 -3.70 6.57
N ARG A 43 11.88 -2.43 6.83
CA ARG A 43 12.51 -1.67 7.91
C ARG A 43 12.19 -2.26 9.28
N VAL A 44 10.95 -2.68 9.51
CA VAL A 44 10.54 -3.32 10.76
C VAL A 44 11.31 -4.63 10.97
N LEU A 45 11.38 -5.48 9.94
CA LEU A 45 12.15 -6.72 10.00
C LEU A 45 13.63 -6.46 10.31
N TYR A 46 14.23 -5.46 9.63
CA TYR A 46 15.63 -5.10 9.85
C TYR A 46 15.86 -4.54 11.25
N LEU A 47 14.94 -3.77 11.82
CA LEU A 47 15.05 -3.27 13.19
C LEU A 47 14.97 -4.40 14.23
N ARG A 48 14.21 -5.47 13.94
CA ARG A 48 14.04 -6.62 14.85
C ARG A 48 15.21 -7.60 14.80
N HIS A 49 15.67 -7.95 13.60
CA HIS A 49 16.72 -8.98 13.39
C HIS A 49 18.10 -8.41 13.09
N GLY A 50 18.19 -7.11 12.79
CA GLY A 50 19.44 -6.43 12.49
C GLY A 50 20.18 -7.07 11.31
N VAL A 51 21.48 -7.25 11.49
CA VAL A 51 22.37 -7.79 10.45
C VAL A 51 22.03 -9.25 10.11
N ALA A 52 21.46 -10.02 11.04
CA ALA A 52 21.10 -11.42 10.79
C ALA A 52 20.14 -11.58 9.60
N LEU A 53 19.20 -10.64 9.45
CA LEU A 53 18.28 -10.58 8.31
C LEU A 53 18.99 -10.50 6.95
N LEU A 54 20.16 -9.85 6.91
CA LEU A 54 20.93 -9.71 5.67
C LEU A 54 21.67 -10.99 5.29
N TYR A 55 21.89 -11.91 6.22
CA TYR A 55 22.51 -13.21 5.95
C TYR A 55 21.46 -14.29 5.71
N ASP A 56 20.40 -14.27 6.50
CA ASP A 56 19.29 -15.21 6.41
C ASP A 56 17.96 -14.47 6.58
N PRO A 57 17.32 -14.07 5.46
CA PRO A 57 16.01 -13.43 5.47
C PRO A 57 14.90 -14.30 6.06
N SER A 58 15.04 -15.63 6.02
CA SER A 58 13.99 -16.57 6.45
C SER A 58 13.72 -16.52 7.96
N ILE A 59 14.64 -15.95 8.76
CA ILE A 59 14.44 -15.69 10.19
C ILE A 59 13.24 -14.78 10.48
N ALA A 60 12.81 -14.00 9.49
CA ALA A 60 11.68 -13.08 9.60
C ALA A 60 10.31 -13.71 9.26
N THR A 61 10.24 -15.01 9.00
CA THR A 61 8.99 -15.69 8.59
C THR A 61 7.86 -15.48 9.61
N ASP A 62 8.14 -15.71 10.90
CA ASP A 62 7.14 -15.55 11.98
C ASP A 62 6.66 -14.10 12.11
N ASP A 63 7.54 -13.12 11.86
CA ASP A 63 7.17 -11.71 11.89
C ASP A 63 6.30 -11.30 10.71
N LEU A 64 6.58 -11.86 9.53
CA LEU A 64 5.77 -11.64 8.34
C LEU A 64 4.37 -12.25 8.52
N GLU A 65 4.27 -13.42 9.16
CA GLU A 65 2.99 -14.02 9.55
C GLU A 65 2.23 -13.12 10.52
N GLN A 66 2.91 -12.61 11.55
CA GLN A 66 2.30 -11.69 12.50
C GLN A 66 1.79 -10.41 11.81
N ILE A 67 2.64 -9.73 11.02
CA ILE A 67 2.28 -8.51 10.29
C ILE A 67 1.05 -8.77 9.41
N THR A 68 1.07 -9.85 8.64
CA THR A 68 -0.02 -10.24 7.76
C THR A 68 -1.33 -10.43 8.54
N SER A 69 -1.28 -11.17 9.67
CA SER A 69 -2.46 -11.44 10.48
C SER A 69 -3.06 -10.19 11.14
N GLU A 70 -2.22 -9.22 11.52
CA GLU A 70 -2.65 -8.00 12.21
C GLU A 70 -3.12 -6.91 11.23
N THR A 71 -2.53 -6.86 10.03
CA THR A 71 -2.77 -5.77 9.06
C THR A 71 -3.65 -6.18 7.89
N GLY A 72 -3.76 -7.48 7.60
CA GLY A 72 -4.44 -8.01 6.42
C GLY A 72 -3.67 -7.80 5.11
N LEU A 73 -2.38 -7.41 5.18
CA LEU A 73 -1.57 -7.16 3.99
C LEU A 73 -1.20 -8.45 3.26
N CYS A 74 -1.20 -8.39 1.93
CA CYS A 74 -0.69 -9.47 1.10
C CYS A 74 0.82 -9.29 0.87
N ILE A 75 1.63 -10.12 1.53
CA ILE A 75 3.09 -10.09 1.42
C ILE A 75 3.60 -11.34 0.71
N GLU A 76 4.47 -11.15 -0.27
CA GLU A 76 5.17 -12.20 -1.00
C GLU A 76 6.68 -11.91 -1.02
N THR A 77 7.47 -12.90 -0.62
CA THR A 77 8.94 -12.94 -0.63
C THR A 77 9.42 -14.30 -1.11
N ASP A 78 10.74 -14.47 -1.30
CA ASP A 78 11.35 -15.74 -1.73
C ASP A 78 11.13 -16.91 -0.75
N PHE A 79 10.73 -16.63 0.50
CA PHE A 79 10.64 -17.62 1.58
C PHE A 79 9.31 -17.57 2.34
N TYR A 80 8.43 -16.60 2.03
CA TYR A 80 7.15 -16.43 2.68
C TYR A 80 6.14 -15.87 1.68
N SER A 81 4.93 -16.43 1.64
CA SER A 81 3.84 -15.90 0.82
C SER A 81 2.51 -16.13 1.52
N THR A 82 1.68 -15.09 1.57
CA THR A 82 0.33 -15.18 2.17
C THR A 82 -0.82 -15.10 1.16
N CYS A 83 -0.57 -14.63 -0.06
CA CYS A 83 -1.57 -14.53 -1.13
C CYS A 83 -0.89 -14.63 -2.49
N GLU A 84 -1.63 -15.03 -3.53
CA GLU A 84 -1.25 -14.66 -4.90
C GLU A 84 -1.54 -13.17 -5.10
N VAL A 85 -0.49 -12.34 -5.06
CA VAL A 85 -0.62 -10.89 -5.21
C VAL A 85 -0.73 -10.55 -6.70
N GLU A 86 -1.93 -10.42 -7.26
CA GLU A 86 -2.07 -10.02 -8.68
C GLU A 86 -1.66 -8.55 -8.90
N GLU A 87 -2.01 -7.66 -7.96
CA GLU A 87 -1.65 -6.24 -7.98
C GLU A 87 -0.85 -5.85 -6.73
N GLY A 88 0.46 -5.68 -6.88
CA GLY A 88 1.34 -5.27 -5.79
C GLY A 88 2.68 -4.75 -6.30
N ILE A 89 3.36 -3.96 -5.46
CA ILE A 89 4.68 -3.43 -5.80
C ILE A 89 5.77 -4.28 -5.21
N THR A 90 6.66 -4.74 -6.08
CA THR A 90 7.89 -5.43 -5.70
C THR A 90 9.01 -4.43 -5.48
N ILE A 91 9.60 -4.47 -4.30
CA ILE A 91 10.87 -3.81 -3.98
C ILE A 91 11.97 -4.86 -3.86
N LYS A 92 13.20 -4.45 -4.20
CA LYS A 92 14.39 -5.30 -4.04
C LYS A 92 15.25 -4.74 -2.92
N LYS A 93 15.64 -5.61 -1.99
CA LYS A 93 16.46 -5.23 -0.84
C LYS A 93 17.78 -5.99 -0.85
N PRO A 94 18.92 -5.29 -0.76
CA PRO A 94 20.22 -5.94 -0.78
C PRO A 94 20.43 -6.77 0.48
N ILE A 95 20.93 -7.97 0.28
CA ILE A 95 21.38 -8.92 1.30
C ILE A 95 22.81 -9.35 0.97
N VAL A 96 23.47 -10.07 1.87
CA VAL A 96 24.87 -10.47 1.69
C VAL A 96 25.06 -11.36 0.46
N LEU A 97 24.08 -12.22 0.18
CA LEU A 97 24.11 -13.19 -0.94
C LEU A 97 23.37 -12.72 -2.20
N GLY A 98 22.97 -11.45 -2.29
CA GLY A 98 22.24 -10.92 -3.43
C GLY A 98 21.18 -9.92 -3.05
N ASN A 99 19.93 -10.17 -3.43
CA ASN A 99 18.78 -9.37 -3.03
C ASN A 99 17.65 -10.29 -2.60
N VAL A 100 16.81 -9.81 -1.70
CA VAL A 100 15.48 -10.36 -1.44
C VAL A 100 14.44 -9.50 -2.14
N GLU A 101 13.48 -10.14 -2.78
CA GLU A 101 12.32 -9.46 -3.34
C GLU A 101 11.18 -9.45 -2.31
N ILE A 102 10.56 -8.29 -2.14
CA ILE A 102 9.42 -8.12 -1.23
C ILE A 102 8.33 -7.45 -2.03
N LYS A 103 7.22 -8.14 -2.20
CA LYS A 103 6.04 -7.64 -2.87
C LYS A 103 4.94 -7.47 -1.85
N VAL A 104 4.35 -6.28 -1.83
CA VAL A 104 3.23 -5.96 -0.93
C VAL A 104 2.04 -5.49 -1.76
N GLY A 105 0.90 -6.13 -1.52
CA GLY A 105 -0.42 -5.75 -2.02
C GLY A 105 -1.39 -5.50 -0.87
N VAL A 106 -2.50 -4.83 -1.19
CA VAL A 106 -3.63 -4.54 -0.29
C VAL A 106 -4.86 -5.24 -0.82
#